data_AF-A0A2J6SQT5-F1
#
_entry.id   AF-A0A2J6SQT5-F1
#
_cell.length_a   1.000
_cell.length_b   1.000
_cell.length_c   1.000
_cell.angle_alpha   90.00
_cell.angle_beta   90.00
_cell.angle_gamma   90.00
#
_symmetry.space_group_name_H-M   'P 1'
#
loop_
_entity.id
_entity.type
_entity.pdbx_description
1 polymer ?
#
loop_
_entity_poly.entity_id
_entity_poly.type
_entity_poly.pdbx_seq_one_letter_code
_entity_poly.pdbx_strand_id
1 'polypeptide(L)' 'QRQRWPKLSRMAIDILSIVPMSDEPERVFSGARRTVSWDRGQLEAETIEMRECLKHWKRTGILDTFFK' A
#
# COMPACT_ATOMS: atom_id res chain seq x y z
N GLN A 1 -17.38 18.66 -12.17
CA GLN A 1 -16.23 19.20 -11.41
C GLN A 1 -14.90 18.85 -12.10
N ARG A 2 -14.47 17.58 -12.20
CA ARG A 2 -13.19 17.19 -12.87
C ARG A 2 -13.06 17.65 -14.33
N GLN A 3 -14.09 17.45 -15.16
CA GLN A 3 -14.09 17.91 -16.56
C GLN A 3 -14.05 19.45 -16.70
N ARG A 4 -14.59 20.17 -15.71
CA ARG A 4 -14.64 21.64 -15.71
C ARG A 4 -13.29 22.25 -15.32
N TRP A 5 -12.55 21.59 -14.42
CA TRP A 5 -11.27 22.05 -13.91
C TRP A 5 -10.25 20.91 -13.86
N PRO A 6 -9.76 20.42 -15.02
CA PRO A 6 -8.94 19.21 -15.08
C PRO A 6 -7.66 19.33 -14.24
N LYS A 7 -6.92 20.43 -14.38
CA LYS A 7 -5.66 20.68 -13.65
C LYS A 7 -5.86 20.85 -12.15
N LEU A 8 -6.83 21.67 -11.75
CA LEU A 8 -7.13 21.90 -10.32
C LEU A 8 -7.62 20.61 -9.65
N SER A 9 -8.46 19.85 -10.33
CA SER A 9 -8.95 18.58 -9.79
C SER A 9 -7.83 17.55 -9.61
N ARG A 10 -6.82 17.56 -10.48
CA ARG A 10 -5.63 16.71 -10.32
C ARG A 10 -4.80 17.14 -9.12
N MET A 11 -4.50 18.43 -8.99
CA MET A 11 -3.79 18.99 -7.83
C MET A 11 -4.51 18.68 -6.52
N ALA A 12 -5.83 18.81 -6.46
CA ALA A 12 -6.60 18.49 -5.27
C ALA A 12 -6.50 17.00 -4.91
N ILE A 13 -6.52 16.10 -5.88
CA ILE A 13 -6.28 14.67 -5.64
C ILE A 13 -4.86 14.47 -5.13
N ASP A 14 -3.86 15.01 -5.81
CA ASP A 14 -2.45 14.81 -5.46
C ASP A 14 -2.16 15.29 -4.03
N ILE A 15 -2.73 16.43 -3.60
CA ILE A 15 -2.55 16.97 -2.23
C ILE A 15 -3.37 16.17 -1.21
N LEU A 16 -4.66 15.93 -1.47
CA LEU A 16 -5.57 15.34 -0.49
C LEU A 16 -5.42 13.81 -0.37
N SER A 17 -4.73 13.16 -1.31
CA SER A 17 -4.39 11.74 -1.23
C SER A 17 -3.15 11.47 -0.37
N ILE A 18 -2.39 12.50 0.02
CA ILE A 18 -1.29 12.34 0.96
C ILE A 18 -1.89 12.17 2.37
N VAL A 19 -1.60 11.04 3.01
CA VAL A 19 -2.03 10.80 4.39
C VAL A 19 -1.30 11.79 5.30
N PRO A 20 -2.00 12.47 6.23
CA PRO A 20 -1.40 13.49 7.09
C PRO A 20 -0.39 12.94 8.12
N MET A 21 -0.30 11.61 8.26
CA MET A 21 0.52 10.92 9.24
C MET A 21 1.17 9.66 8.64
N SER A 22 2.31 9.27 9.18
CA SER A 22 3.04 8.03 8.85
C SER A 22 2.49 6.78 9.56
N ASP A 23 1.29 6.85 10.13
CA ASP A 23 0.69 5.76 10.91
C ASP A 23 0.41 4.51 10.05
N GLU A 24 -0.06 4.72 8.82
CA GLU A 24 -0.31 3.67 7.85
C GLU A 24 0.97 2.90 7.46
N PRO A 25 2.05 3.55 6.98
CA PRO A 25 3.29 2.84 6.67
C PRO A 25 3.94 2.22 7.91
N GLU A 26 3.91 2.89 9.07
CA GLU A 26 4.43 2.31 10.33
C GLU A 26 3.70 1.04 10.76
N ARG A 27 2.37 1.00 10.55
CA ARG A 27 1.57 -0.20 10.81
C ARG A 27 1.96 -1.36 9.89
N VAL A 28 2.25 -1.07 8.62
CA VAL A 28 2.74 -2.09 7.66
C VAL A 28 4.11 -2.59 8.09
N PHE A 29 5.06 -1.72 8.42
CA PHE A 29 6.40 -2.13 8.86
C PHE A 29 6.38 -2.95 10.15
N SER A 30 5.57 -2.54 11.13
CA SER A 30 5.37 -3.29 12.37
C SER A 30 4.79 -4.69 12.12
N GLY A 31 3.89 -4.81 11.15
CA GLY A 31 3.36 -6.10 10.70
C GLY A 31 4.40 -6.94 9.95
N ALA A 32 5.16 -6.32 9.05
CA ALA A 32 6.18 -6.95 8.23
C ALA A 32 7.31 -7.55 9.09
N ARG A 33 7.65 -6.93 10.21
CA ARG A 33 8.60 -7.49 11.20
C ARG A 33 8.24 -8.91 11.64
N ARG A 34 6.95 -9.27 11.73
CA ARG A 34 6.53 -10.63 12.10
C ARG A 34 6.81 -11.66 11.00
N THR A 35 6.98 -11.20 9.77
CA THR A 35 7.29 -12.01 8.60
C THR A 35 8.79 -12.30 8.51
N VAL A 36 9.60 -11.32 8.88
CA VAL A 36 11.06 -11.43 9.00
C VAL A 36 11.38 -11.93 10.40
N SER A 37 10.97 -13.16 10.71
CA SER A 37 11.42 -13.82 11.93
C SER A 37 12.92 -14.06 11.87
N TRP A 38 13.58 -14.21 13.02
CA TRP A 38 15.02 -14.50 13.08
C TRP A 38 15.41 -15.73 12.25
N ASP A 39 14.54 -16.73 12.17
CA ASP A 39 14.72 -17.94 11.35
C ASP A 39 14.48 -17.74 9.84
N ARG A 40 13.87 -16.62 9.44
CA ARG A 40 13.64 -16.20 8.05
C ARG A 40 14.52 -15.00 7.69
N GLY A 41 15.72 -14.93 8.25
CA GLY A 41 16.65 -13.81 8.12
C GLY A 41 17.21 -13.54 6.72
N GLN A 42 16.83 -14.33 5.70
CA GLN A 42 17.32 -14.18 4.33
C GLN A 42 16.23 -13.74 3.32
N LEU A 43 15.11 -13.19 3.77
CA LEU A 43 14.16 -12.58 2.83
C LEU A 43 14.72 -11.25 2.32
N GLU A 44 14.88 -11.15 1.01
CA GLU A 44 15.25 -9.90 0.36
C GLU A 44 14.14 -8.86 0.51
N ALA A 45 14.53 -7.58 0.49
CA ALA A 45 13.60 -6.46 0.64
C ALA A 45 12.45 -6.52 -0.38
N GLU A 46 12.76 -6.88 -1.64
CA GLU A 46 11.76 -7.05 -2.71
C GLU A 46 10.73 -8.14 -2.37
N THR A 47 11.17 -9.25 -1.77
CA THR A 47 10.27 -10.34 -1.37
C THR A 47 9.34 -9.89 -0.25
N ILE A 48 9.84 -9.10 0.70
CA ILE A 48 9.05 -8.53 1.79
C ILE A 48 8.00 -7.55 1.24
N GLU A 49 8.42 -6.67 0.33
CA GLU A 49 7.54 -5.71 -0.35
C GLU A 49 6.40 -6.44 -1.10
N MET A 50 6.76 -7.39 -1.96
CA MET A 50 5.78 -8.16 -2.74
C MET A 50 4.77 -8.85 -1.84
N ARG A 51 5.22 -9.45 -0.73
CA ARG A 51 4.34 -10.13 0.22
C ARG A 51 3.38 -9.17 0.93
N GLU A 52 3.85 -8.02 1.40
CA GLU A 52 2.96 -7.05 2.04
C GLU A 52 1.98 -6.41 1.03
N CYS A 53 2.40 -6.17 -0.22
CA CYS A 53 1.53 -5.76 -1.32
C CYS A 53 0.43 -6.79 -1.61
N LEU A 54 0.79 -8.06 -1.79
CA LEU A 54 -0.17 -9.16 -2.02
C LEU A 54 -1.17 -9.29 -0.86
N LYS A 55 -0.68 -9.20 0.38
CA LYS A 55 -1.52 -9.22 1.58
C LYS A 55 -2.50 -8.05 1.61
N HIS A 56 -2.05 -6.85 1.24
CA HIS A 56 -2.92 -5.67 1.14
C HIS A 56 -3.97 -5.85 0.05
N TRP A 57 -3.60 -6.27 -1.16
CA TRP A 57 -4.52 -6.50 -2.28
C TRP A 57 -5.57 -7.58 -2.00
N LYS A 58 -5.18 -8.64 -1.29
CA LYS A 58 -6.12 -9.65 -0.80
C LYS A 58 -7.12 -9.05 0.19
N ARG A 59 -6.65 -8.22 1.12
CA ARG A 59 -7.51 -7.59 2.14
C ARG A 59 -8.48 -6.57 1.55
N THR A 60 -8.08 -5.83 0.51
CA THR A 60 -8.93 -4.84 -0.16
C THR A 60 -9.86 -5.44 -1.20
N GLY A 61 -9.81 -6.76 -1.43
CA GLY A 61 -10.63 -7.44 -2.44
C GLY A 61 -10.23 -7.12 -3.88
N ILE A 62 -9.07 -6.48 -4.10
CA ILE A 62 -8.58 -6.16 -5.44
C ILE A 62 -8.36 -7.44 -6.24
N LEU A 63 -7.85 -8.50 -5.61
CA LEU A 63 -7.63 -9.77 -6.29
C LEU A 63 -8.93 -10.38 -6.82
N ASP A 64 -10.05 -10.19 -6.11
CA ASP A 64 -11.37 -10.67 -6.52
C ASP A 64 -11.90 -9.94 -7.76
N THR A 65 -11.31 -8.79 -8.12
CA THR A 65 -11.64 -8.09 -9.38
C THR A 65 -10.91 -8.68 -10.59
N PHE A 66 -9.75 -9.33 -10.38
CA PHE A 66 -8.93 -9.91 -11.43
C PHE A 66 -9.19 -11.39 -11.67
N PHE A 67 -9.55 -12.14 -10.62
CA PHE A 67 -9.77 -13.59 -10.68
C PHE A 67 -11.25 -13.99 -10.73
N LYS A 68 -12.10 -13.17 -11.37
CA LYS A 68 -13.48 -13.53 -11.70
C LYS A 68 -13.56 -14.57 -12.79
#